data_AF-A0A7V3NCY5-F1
#
_entry.id   AF-A0A7V3NCY5-F1
#
_cell.length_a   1.000
_cell.length_b   1.000
_cell.length_c   1.000
_cell.angle_alpha   90.00
_cell.angle_beta   90.00
_cell.angle_gamma   90.00
#
_symmetry.space_group_name_H-M   'P 1'
#
loop_
_entity.id
_entity.type
_entity.pdbx_description
1 polymer ?
#
loop_
_entity_poly.entity_id
_entity_poly.type
_entity_poly.pdbx_seq_one_letter_code
_entity_poly.pdbx_strand_id
1 'polypeptide(L)'
;IEIVATPEGVVGKAKLGEARKVKRAIAFFLKYLTLLIDEILEVFPPGKVPPVEEVTFRTEEEMKPYLLLPGSKGWKPIYALFKRVE
;
A
#
# COMPACT_ATOMS: atom_id res chain seq x y z
N ILE A 1 29.31 16.20 -3.23
CA ILE A 1 28.20 15.22 -3.18
C ILE A 1 28.79 13.82 -2.91
N GLU A 2 28.07 12.94 -2.21
CA GLU A 2 28.52 11.73 -1.45
C GLU A 2 29.85 11.07 -1.84
N ILE A 3 30.17 10.92 -3.13
CA ILE A 3 31.46 10.39 -3.59
C ILE A 3 32.69 11.12 -3.01
N VAL A 4 32.54 12.42 -2.70
CA VAL A 4 33.59 13.25 -2.07
C VAL A 4 33.50 13.24 -0.54
N ALA A 5 32.28 13.15 0.01
CA ALA A 5 32.06 13.28 1.45
C ALA A 5 32.18 11.95 2.21
N THR A 6 31.80 10.85 1.55
CA THR A 6 31.82 9.48 2.06
C THR A 6 32.24 8.54 0.92
N PRO A 7 33.52 8.56 0.51
CA PRO A 7 34.03 7.76 -0.60
C PRO A 7 33.81 6.25 -0.40
N GLU A 8 33.79 5.81 0.86
CA GLU A 8 33.53 4.40 1.22
C GLU A 8 32.06 4.01 1.16
N GLY A 9 31.16 4.92 0.77
CA GLY A 9 29.72 4.67 0.68
C GLY A 9 29.04 4.44 2.03
N VAL A 10 29.70 4.79 3.15
CA VAL A 10 29.16 4.60 4.50
C VAL A 10 29.10 5.94 5.22
N VAL A 11 27.88 6.35 5.56
CA VAL A 11 27.63 7.49 6.46
C VAL A 11 27.47 6.94 7.88
N GLY A 12 28.44 7.21 8.77
CA GLY A 12 28.42 6.81 10.18
C GLY A 12 29.30 5.60 10.55
N LYS A 13 29.13 5.06 11.76
CA LYS A 13 29.99 3.99 12.33
C LYS A 13 29.32 2.60 12.27
N ALA A 14 29.14 2.06 11.07
CA ALA A 14 28.45 0.78 10.85
C ALA A 14 29.04 -0.40 11.66
N LYS A 15 30.37 -0.42 11.90
CA LYS A 15 31.06 -1.46 12.68
C LYS A 15 30.61 -1.57 14.15
N LEU A 16 29.90 -0.58 14.69
CA LEU A 16 29.35 -0.62 16.05
C LEU A 16 27.96 -1.28 16.13
N GLY A 17 27.43 -1.72 15.00
CA GLY A 17 26.15 -2.43 14.91
C GLY A 17 26.16 -3.73 15.71
N GLU A 18 25.09 -3.97 16.48
CA GLU A 18 24.91 -5.18 17.26
C GLU A 18 23.42 -5.56 17.22
N ALA A 19 23.11 -6.83 16.94
CA ALA A 19 21.74 -7.30 16.79
C ALA A 19 20.88 -7.03 18.05
N ARG A 20 21.48 -7.07 19.25
CA ARG A 20 20.76 -6.79 20.50
C ARG A 20 20.21 -5.36 20.57
N LYS A 21 20.94 -4.38 20.02
CA LYS A 21 20.57 -2.95 20.08
C LYS A 21 19.30 -2.64 19.28
N VAL A 22 19.06 -3.37 18.20
CA VAL A 22 17.96 -3.08 17.27
C VAL A 22 16.64 -3.76 17.66
N LYS A 23 16.67 -4.82 18.48
CA LYS A 23 15.47 -5.61 18.84
C LYS A 23 14.30 -4.76 19.33
N ARG A 24 14.56 -3.79 20.22
CA ARG A 24 13.51 -2.91 20.76
C ARG A 24 12.89 -2.02 19.68
N ALA A 25 13.73 -1.45 18.81
CA ALA A 25 13.27 -0.59 17.73
C ALA A 25 12.43 -1.36 16.71
N ILE A 26 12.88 -2.57 16.32
CA ILE A 26 12.12 -3.45 15.43
C ILE A 26 10.79 -3.85 16.06
N ALA A 27 10.77 -4.26 17.33
CA ALA A 27 9.53 -4.63 18.00
C ALA A 27 8.51 -3.47 18.01
N PHE A 28 8.97 -2.23 18.23
CA PHE A 28 8.11 -1.05 18.15
C PHE A 28 7.58 -0.81 16.74
N PHE A 29 8.46 -0.89 15.72
CA PHE A 29 8.06 -0.73 14.33
C PHE A 29 7.05 -1.80 13.89
N LEU A 30 7.27 -3.06 14.26
CA LEU A 30 6.34 -4.15 13.98
C LEU A 30 4.99 -3.92 14.68
N LYS A 31 5.00 -3.49 15.95
CA LYS A 31 3.76 -3.16 16.66
C LYS A 31 2.99 -2.03 15.97
N TYR A 32 3.69 -1.01 15.51
CA TYR A 32 3.07 0.10 14.79
C TYR A 32 2.50 -0.34 13.44
N LEU A 33 3.23 -1.16 12.68
CA LEU A 33 2.71 -1.72 11.42
C LEU A 33 1.47 -2.58 11.65
N THR A 34 1.46 -3.41 12.69
CA THR A 34 0.26 -4.19 13.06
C THR A 34 -0.91 -3.28 13.38
N LEU A 35 -0.72 -2.28 14.25
CA LEU A 35 -1.77 -1.32 14.59
C LEU A 35 -2.33 -0.63 13.33
N LEU A 36 -1.46 -0.14 12.45
CA LEU A 36 -1.86 0.51 11.22
C LEU A 36 -2.67 -0.43 10.32
N ILE A 37 -2.26 -1.69 10.19
CA ILE A 37 -2.99 -2.69 9.41
C ILE A 37 -4.38 -2.93 10.02
N ASP A 38 -4.46 -3.07 11.35
CA ASP A 38 -5.72 -3.29 12.05
C ASP A 38 -6.69 -2.12 11.86
N GLU A 39 -6.22 -0.88 12.00
CA GLU A 39 -7.00 0.34 11.77
C GLU A 39 -7.47 0.46 10.31
N ILE A 40 -6.61 0.10 9.34
CA ILE A 40 -6.99 0.08 7.91
C ILE A 40 -8.09 -0.95 7.67
N LEU A 41 -7.99 -2.15 8.26
CA LEU A 41 -8.99 -3.21 8.08
C LEU A 41 -10.32 -2.88 8.78
N GLU A 42 -10.29 -2.13 9.87
CA GLU A 42 -11.49 -1.63 10.55
C GLU A 42 -12.26 -0.64 9.65
N VAL A 43 -11.56 0.29 9.03
CA VAL A 43 -12.17 1.30 8.14
C VAL A 43 -12.54 0.72 6.77
N PHE A 44 -11.72 -0.17 6.23
CA PHE A 44 -11.85 -0.75 4.90
C PHE A 44 -11.91 -2.29 4.96
N PRO A 45 -13.05 -2.86 5.39
CA PRO A 45 -13.15 -4.30 5.59
C PRO A 45 -13.03 -5.05 4.25
N PRO A 46 -12.46 -6.28 4.26
CA PRO A 46 -12.34 -7.09 3.05
C PRO A 46 -13.66 -7.28 2.33
N GLY A 47 -13.63 -7.13 1.00
CA GLY A 47 -14.83 -7.25 0.16
C GLY A 47 -15.71 -6.00 0.10
N LYS A 48 -15.41 -4.97 0.89
CA LYS A 48 -16.03 -3.65 0.78
C LYS A 48 -14.99 -2.64 0.29
N VAL A 49 -15.15 -2.19 -0.94
CA VAL A 49 -14.31 -1.11 -1.47
C VAL A 49 -14.80 0.25 -0.95
N PRO A 50 -13.92 1.25 -0.84
CA PRO A 50 -14.33 2.64 -0.60
C PRO A 50 -15.32 3.14 -1.68
N PRO A 51 -16.07 4.22 -1.41
CA PRO A 51 -16.91 4.85 -2.42
C PRO A 51 -16.13 5.13 -3.72
N VAL A 52 -16.72 4.79 -4.86
CA VAL A 52 -16.04 4.79 -6.16
C VAL A 52 -15.55 6.19 -6.52
N GLU A 53 -16.35 7.20 -6.22
CA GLU A 53 -16.12 8.60 -6.55
C GLU A 53 -15.00 9.23 -5.70
N GLU A 54 -14.62 8.61 -4.58
CA GLU A 54 -13.53 9.10 -3.71
C GLU A 54 -12.16 8.61 -4.16
N VAL A 55 -12.10 7.41 -4.75
CA VAL A 55 -10.83 6.73 -5.11
C VAL A 55 -10.65 6.59 -6.62
N THR A 56 -11.68 6.93 -7.39
CA THR A 56 -11.65 6.94 -8.84
C THR A 56 -12.31 8.21 -9.38
N PHE A 57 -11.93 8.63 -10.58
CA PHE A 57 -12.63 9.71 -11.28
C PHE A 57 -13.91 9.23 -12.01
N ARG A 58 -14.49 8.08 -11.63
CA ARG A 58 -15.63 7.41 -12.28
C ARG A 58 -16.87 7.40 -11.41
N THR A 59 -18.02 7.19 -12.02
CA THR A 59 -19.29 7.01 -11.29
C THR A 59 -19.43 5.56 -10.83
N GLU A 60 -20.24 5.36 -9.79
CA GLU A 60 -20.61 4.04 -9.27
C GLU A 60 -21.23 3.17 -10.37
N GLU A 61 -22.04 3.74 -11.24
CA GLU A 61 -22.67 3.05 -12.38
C GLU A 61 -21.64 2.53 -13.39
N GLU A 62 -20.63 3.34 -13.73
CA GLU A 62 -19.54 2.94 -14.62
C GLU A 62 -18.75 1.77 -14.02
N MET A 63 -18.51 1.80 -12.70
CA MET A 63 -17.63 0.85 -12.01
C MET A 63 -18.33 -0.42 -11.53
N LYS A 64 -19.66 -0.40 -11.35
CA LYS A 64 -20.46 -1.53 -10.85
C LYS A 64 -20.08 -2.90 -11.45
N PRO A 65 -19.97 -3.09 -12.78
CA PRO A 65 -19.63 -4.41 -13.33
C PRO A 65 -18.18 -4.86 -13.02
N TYR A 66 -17.26 -3.93 -12.74
CA TYR A 66 -15.86 -4.23 -12.44
C TYR A 66 -15.63 -4.55 -10.96
N LEU A 67 -16.57 -4.18 -10.09
CA LEU A 67 -16.55 -4.44 -8.65
C LEU A 67 -17.30 -5.72 -8.23
N LEU A 68 -17.92 -6.42 -9.19
CA LEU A 68 -18.55 -7.72 -8.96
C LEU A 68 -17.50 -8.81 -8.72
N LEU A 69 -17.94 -9.92 -8.11
CA LEU A 69 -17.11 -11.10 -7.93
C LEU A 69 -16.61 -11.61 -9.31
N PRO A 70 -15.30 -11.88 -9.48
CA PRO A 70 -14.77 -12.40 -10.73
C PRO A 70 -15.51 -13.64 -11.21
N GLY A 71 -15.90 -13.64 -12.49
CA GLY A 71 -16.65 -14.74 -13.11
C GLY A 71 -18.16 -14.76 -12.84
N SER A 72 -18.69 -13.87 -12.00
CA SER A 72 -20.14 -13.75 -11.79
C SER A 72 -20.86 -13.13 -13.00
N LYS A 73 -22.18 -13.35 -13.11
CA LYS A 73 -22.98 -12.81 -14.22
C LYS A 73 -22.92 -11.28 -14.24
N GLY A 74 -22.45 -10.71 -15.35
CA GLY A 74 -22.34 -9.26 -15.54
C GLY A 74 -20.99 -8.67 -15.08
N TRP A 75 -20.10 -9.47 -14.50
CA TRP A 75 -18.74 -9.05 -14.17
C TRP A 75 -17.94 -8.72 -15.43
N LYS A 76 -17.08 -7.69 -15.35
CA LYS A 76 -16.12 -7.33 -16.39
C LYS A 76 -14.69 -7.30 -15.84
N PRO A 77 -13.69 -7.81 -16.58
CA PRO A 77 -12.30 -7.73 -16.17
C PRO A 77 -11.80 -6.29 -16.17
N ILE A 78 -10.89 -5.95 -15.25
CA ILE A 78 -10.32 -4.60 -15.15
C ILE A 78 -9.61 -4.14 -16.45
N TYR A 79 -9.08 -5.09 -17.23
CA TYR A 79 -8.47 -4.81 -18.54
C TYR A 79 -9.46 -4.32 -19.59
N ALA A 80 -10.77 -4.53 -19.38
CA ALA A 80 -11.82 -3.98 -20.23
C ALA A 80 -12.25 -2.56 -19.79
N LEU A 81 -11.60 -1.97 -18.80
CA LEU A 81 -11.82 -0.58 -18.41
C LEU A 81 -11.10 0.32 -19.42
N PHE A 82 -11.86 0.96 -20.30
CA PHE A 82 -11.28 1.84 -21.32
C PHE A 82 -10.63 3.08 -20.69
N LYS A 83 -9.55 3.54 -21.31
CA LYS A 83 -8.96 4.85 -21.01
C LYS A 83 -9.95 5.92 -21.48
N ARG A 84 -10.33 6.86 -20.59
CA ARG A 84 -11.02 8.07 -21.05
C ARG A 84 -10.04 8.80 -21.97
N VAL A 85 -10.36 8.81 -23.26
CA VAL A 85 -9.80 9.77 -24.20
C VAL A 85 -10.67 11.00 -24.02
N GLU A 86 -10.05 12.13 -23.70
CA GLU A 86 -10.71 13.42 -23.51
C GLU A 86 -11.68 13.75 -24.65
#